data_AF-A0AAF3EV17-F1
#
_entry.id   AF-A0AAF3EV17-F1
#
_cell.length_a   1.000
_cell.length_b   1.000
_cell.length_c   1.000
_cell.angle_alpha   90.00
_cell.angle_beta   90.00
_cell.angle_gamma   90.00
#
_symmetry.space_group_name_H-M   'P 1'
#
loop_
_entity.id
_entity.type
_entity.pdbx_description
1 polymer ?
#
loop_
_entity_poly.entity_id
_entity_poly.type
_entity_poly.pdbx_seq_one_letter_code
_entity_poly.pdbx_strand_id
1 'polypeptide(L)'
;MLFSALSILSFLLATITAQYSDDFVRNTMWPLAAGAYITNQQECITSGTGDGKLKRKIDVSCDILNETCSAYTASSDSKKALILAWRGSQVNLEVPMEMLDILFGKQLIFPGGGKVADFFYNAMLKLWNNGVKDDFFTLRQQYPDYDVWVTGHSLGAAMASLSAGYLAQLGLVPIEKIKLVTFGQPRTGDSTYAAFMDTVRFLIS
;
A
#
# COMPACT_ATOMS: atom_id res chain seq x y z
N MET A 1 35.91 -9.85 47.97
CA MET A 1 34.60 -10.31 47.44
C MET A 1 33.74 -9.05 47.30
N LEU A 2 33.86 -8.38 46.15
CA LEU A 2 32.85 -8.35 45.08
C LEU A 2 31.49 -7.82 45.55
N PHE A 3 31.15 -6.58 45.20
CA PHE A 3 29.83 -6.26 44.68
C PHE A 3 29.97 -5.16 43.62
N SER A 4 29.70 -5.55 42.38
CA SER A 4 29.70 -4.74 41.16
C SER A 4 28.51 -3.77 41.16
N ALA A 5 28.76 -2.49 40.86
CA ALA A 5 27.70 -1.56 40.50
C ALA A 5 27.20 -1.88 39.09
N LEU A 6 26.01 -2.48 38.98
CA LEU A 6 25.30 -2.62 37.70
C LEU A 6 24.73 -1.25 37.31
N SER A 7 25.26 -0.67 36.25
CA SER A 7 24.64 0.46 35.55
C SER A 7 23.38 -0.04 34.83
N ILE A 8 22.21 0.37 35.30
CA ILE A 8 20.93 0.10 34.62
C ILE A 8 20.82 1.12 33.50
N LEU A 9 21.28 0.74 32.31
CA LEU A 9 20.99 1.46 31.08
C LEU A 9 19.52 1.18 30.72
N SER A 10 18.62 2.00 31.22
CA SER A 10 17.21 1.99 30.82
C SER A 10 17.13 2.40 29.35
N PHE A 11 17.06 1.41 28.45
CA PHE A 11 16.65 1.62 27.08
C PHE A 11 15.21 2.13 27.10
N LEU A 12 15.05 3.45 26.95
CA LEU A 12 13.78 4.04 26.61
C LEU A 12 13.44 3.56 25.19
N LEU A 13 12.69 2.47 25.07
CA LEU A 13 11.98 2.13 23.84
C LEU A 13 10.96 3.25 23.62
N ALA A 14 11.39 4.33 22.98
CA ALA A 14 10.48 5.33 22.46
C ALA A 14 9.57 4.62 21.47
N THR A 15 8.36 4.30 21.90
CA THR A 15 7.28 3.88 21.02
C THR A 15 6.98 5.08 20.13
N ILE A 16 7.66 5.18 18.98
CA ILE A 16 7.27 6.10 17.92
C ILE A 16 5.92 5.60 17.43
N THR A 17 4.85 6.21 17.93
CA THR A 17 3.51 6.10 17.36
C THR A 17 3.57 6.81 16.02
N ALA A 18 3.26 6.11 14.92
CA ALA A 18 3.03 6.78 13.65
C ALA A 18 1.87 7.76 13.86
N GLN A 19 2.17 9.07 13.87
CA GLN A 19 1.17 10.08 14.17
C GLN A 19 0.35 10.35 12.92
N TYR A 20 -0.95 10.11 13.01
CA TYR A 20 -1.91 10.46 11.98
C TYR A 20 -1.88 11.98 11.71
N SER A 21 -2.00 12.35 10.43
CA SER A 21 -2.10 13.74 9.98
C SER A 21 -3.24 13.86 8.97
N ASP A 22 -4.33 14.57 9.34
CA ASP A 22 -5.46 14.83 8.43
C ASP A 22 -5.00 15.56 7.17
N ASP A 23 -4.10 16.54 7.30
CA ASP A 23 -3.57 17.29 6.17
C ASP A 23 -2.85 16.36 5.18
N PHE A 24 -1.98 15.46 5.67
CA PHE A 24 -1.31 14.49 4.82
C PHE A 24 -2.29 13.54 4.12
N VAL A 25 -3.31 13.06 4.86
CA VAL A 25 -4.29 12.13 4.28
C VAL A 25 -5.17 12.83 3.25
N ARG A 26 -5.75 13.98 3.60
CA ARG A 26 -6.71 14.74 2.78
C ARG A 26 -6.08 15.41 1.58
N ASN A 27 -4.92 16.05 1.77
CA ASN A 27 -4.32 16.91 0.75
C ASN A 27 -3.20 16.22 -0.04
N THR A 28 -2.70 15.07 0.43
CA THR A 28 -1.68 14.29 -0.29
C THR A 28 -2.19 12.92 -0.68
N MET A 29 -2.53 12.05 0.27
CA MET A 29 -2.80 10.63 -0.03
C MET A 29 -4.12 10.43 -0.80
N TRP A 30 -5.12 11.27 -0.56
CA TRP A 30 -6.40 11.21 -1.27
C TRP A 30 -6.29 11.57 -2.77
N PRO A 31 -5.69 12.72 -3.16
CA PRO A 31 -5.39 12.99 -4.57
C PRO A 31 -4.59 11.87 -5.23
N LEU A 32 -3.59 11.31 -4.53
CA LEU A 32 -2.80 10.20 -5.06
C LEU A 32 -3.65 8.93 -5.31
N ALA A 33 -4.56 8.58 -4.40
CA ALA A 33 -5.51 7.48 -4.62
C ALA A 33 -6.41 7.75 -5.83
N ALA A 34 -6.97 8.97 -5.93
CA ALA A 34 -7.81 9.39 -7.06
C ALA A 34 -7.06 9.35 -8.40
N GLY A 35 -5.75 9.66 -8.39
CA GLY A 35 -4.88 9.61 -9.56
C GLY A 35 -4.90 8.26 -10.28
N ALA A 36 -5.17 7.16 -9.57
CA ALA A 36 -5.19 5.83 -10.15
C ALA A 36 -6.42 5.59 -11.06
N TYR A 37 -7.46 6.42 -10.93
CA TYR A 37 -8.71 6.32 -11.70
C TYR A 37 -8.71 7.15 -12.98
N ILE A 38 -7.94 8.24 -13.02
CA ILE A 38 -7.98 9.19 -14.14
C ILE A 38 -7.01 8.81 -15.27
N THR A 39 -7.16 9.45 -16.43
CA THR A 39 -6.27 9.24 -17.59
C THR A 39 -4.91 9.91 -17.40
N ASN A 40 -4.88 11.14 -16.85
CA ASN A 40 -3.66 11.92 -16.65
C ASN A 40 -3.22 11.93 -15.17
N GLN A 41 -2.48 10.92 -14.73
CA GLN A 41 -2.09 10.76 -13.32
C GLN A 41 -1.29 11.97 -12.79
N GLN A 42 -0.56 12.65 -13.67
CA GLN A 42 0.32 13.76 -13.32
C GLN A 42 -0.44 14.91 -12.64
N GLU A 43 -1.71 15.14 -12.99
CA GLU A 43 -2.55 16.16 -12.35
C GLU A 43 -2.74 15.89 -10.85
N CYS A 44 -3.15 14.67 -10.51
CA CYS A 44 -3.33 14.23 -9.14
C CYS A 44 -2.01 14.14 -8.37
N ILE A 45 -0.93 13.71 -9.04
CA ILE A 45 0.41 13.66 -8.44
C ILE A 45 0.88 15.07 -8.08
N THR A 46 0.80 16.02 -9.02
CA THR A 46 1.15 17.42 -8.77
C THR A 46 0.26 18.02 -7.70
N SER A 47 -1.05 17.75 -7.72
CA SER A 47 -1.97 18.23 -6.68
C SER A 47 -1.62 17.71 -5.28
N GLY A 48 -1.23 16.44 -5.16
CA GLY A 48 -0.94 15.83 -3.86
C GLY A 48 0.46 16.13 -3.32
N THR A 49 1.44 16.35 -4.19
CA THR A 49 2.85 16.44 -3.81
C THR A 49 3.50 17.79 -4.11
N GLY A 50 2.96 18.55 -5.06
CA GLY A 50 3.53 19.79 -5.60
C GLY A 50 4.58 19.56 -6.70
N ASP A 51 5.39 18.51 -6.62
CA ASP A 51 6.55 18.29 -7.51
C ASP A 51 6.69 16.86 -8.07
N GLY A 52 5.77 15.98 -7.71
CA GLY A 52 5.89 14.57 -8.04
C GLY A 52 5.93 14.32 -9.54
N LYS A 53 6.66 13.29 -9.96
CA LYS A 53 6.88 12.91 -11.36
C LYS A 53 6.35 11.51 -11.57
N LEU A 54 5.37 11.39 -12.47
CA LEU A 54 4.89 10.09 -12.92
C LEU A 54 6.04 9.31 -13.55
N LYS A 55 6.24 8.08 -13.09
CA LYS A 55 7.16 7.13 -13.75
C LYS A 55 6.40 6.38 -14.85
N ARG A 56 5.33 5.70 -14.48
CA ARG A 56 4.48 4.95 -15.42
C ARG A 56 3.15 4.59 -14.79
N LYS A 57 2.10 4.52 -15.63
CA LYS A 57 0.83 3.85 -15.33
C LYS A 57 0.84 2.45 -15.97
N ILE A 58 0.41 1.45 -15.22
CA ILE A 58 0.24 0.07 -15.67
C ILE A 58 -1.25 -0.27 -15.59
N ASP A 59 -1.77 -0.85 -16.67
CA ASP A 59 -3.14 -1.33 -16.79
C ASP A 59 -3.09 -2.84 -17.12
N VAL A 60 -3.86 -3.65 -16.39
CA VAL A 60 -4.00 -5.10 -16.66
C VAL A 60 -5.47 -5.51 -16.59
N SER A 61 -5.89 -6.45 -17.42
CA SER A 61 -7.18 -7.14 -17.23
C SER A 61 -7.10 -7.97 -15.94
N CYS A 62 -7.97 -7.75 -14.96
CA CYS A 62 -7.83 -8.35 -13.63
C CYS A 62 -8.99 -9.25 -13.19
N ASP A 63 -10.07 -9.35 -13.98
CA ASP A 63 -11.17 -10.27 -13.72
C ASP A 63 -11.57 -11.06 -14.98
N ILE A 64 -12.53 -11.97 -14.80
CA ILE A 64 -13.13 -12.78 -15.86
C ILE A 64 -14.05 -11.97 -16.80
N LEU A 65 -14.43 -10.77 -16.40
CA LEU A 65 -15.30 -9.86 -17.15
C LEU A 65 -14.49 -8.87 -18.01
N ASN A 66 -13.17 -9.02 -18.01
CA ASN A 66 -12.22 -8.19 -18.73
C ASN A 66 -12.21 -6.71 -18.27
N GLU A 67 -12.56 -6.46 -17.00
CA GLU A 67 -12.34 -5.18 -16.35
C GLU A 67 -10.85 -4.97 -16.08
N THR A 68 -10.45 -3.71 -16.18
CA THR A 68 -9.05 -3.31 -15.99
C THR A 68 -8.81 -2.96 -14.53
N CYS A 69 -7.72 -3.47 -13.95
CA CYS A 69 -7.09 -2.91 -12.77
C CYS A 69 -5.91 -2.04 -13.19
N SER A 70 -5.62 -1.02 -12.39
CA SER A 70 -4.55 -0.07 -12.70
C SER A 70 -3.65 0.15 -11.51
N ALA A 71 -2.40 0.46 -11.77
CA ALA A 71 -1.51 1.06 -10.79
C ALA A 71 -0.67 2.13 -11.47
N TYR A 72 -0.16 3.08 -10.69
CA TYR A 72 0.92 3.92 -11.17
C TYR A 72 2.02 4.04 -10.13
N THR A 73 3.22 4.32 -10.63
CA THR A 73 4.38 4.61 -9.82
C THR A 73 4.83 6.06 -10.06
N ALA A 74 5.26 6.72 -9.00
CA ALA A 74 5.78 8.09 -9.09
C ALA A 74 6.85 8.32 -8.03
N SER A 75 7.53 9.46 -8.14
CA SER A 75 8.51 9.93 -7.15
C SER A 75 8.29 11.41 -6.88
N SER A 76 8.56 11.86 -5.66
CA SER A 76 8.57 13.28 -5.28
C SER A 76 9.87 13.56 -4.53
N ASP A 77 10.67 14.46 -5.08
CA ASP A 77 11.98 14.80 -4.51
C ASP A 77 11.79 15.69 -3.27
N SER A 78 10.84 16.63 -3.32
CA SER A 78 10.51 17.54 -2.22
C SER A 78 9.96 16.82 -0.99
N LYS A 79 9.19 15.74 -1.21
CA LYS A 79 8.62 14.90 -0.14
C LYS A 79 9.51 13.72 0.24
N LYS A 80 10.60 13.48 -0.51
CA LYS A 80 11.46 12.29 -0.39
C LYS A 80 10.63 11.00 -0.38
N ALA A 81 9.75 10.85 -1.36
CA ALA A 81 8.78 9.76 -1.41
C ALA A 81 8.73 9.08 -2.77
N LEU A 82 8.62 7.75 -2.75
CA LEU A 82 8.15 6.94 -3.87
C LEU A 82 6.68 6.62 -3.64
N ILE A 83 5.88 6.66 -4.69
CA ILE A 83 4.44 6.53 -4.61
C ILE A 83 4.01 5.31 -5.39
N LEU A 84 3.25 4.43 -4.74
CA LEU A 84 2.56 3.29 -5.33
C LEU A 84 1.06 3.48 -5.10
N ALA A 85 0.33 3.79 -6.15
CA ALA A 85 -1.12 3.99 -6.07
C ALA A 85 -1.85 2.91 -6.86
N TRP A 86 -2.87 2.33 -6.24
CA TRP A 86 -3.56 1.14 -6.73
C TRP A 86 -5.03 1.42 -6.99
N ARG A 87 -5.51 0.97 -8.16
CA ARG A 87 -6.91 0.92 -8.54
C ARG A 87 -7.33 -0.51 -8.81
N GLY A 88 -8.38 -0.93 -8.15
CA GLY A 88 -9.10 -2.14 -8.50
C GLY A 88 -9.82 -2.05 -9.85
N SER A 89 -10.55 -3.12 -10.17
CA SER A 89 -11.59 -3.08 -11.18
C SER A 89 -12.76 -2.21 -10.72
N GLN A 90 -13.57 -1.76 -11.67
CA GLN A 90 -14.75 -0.95 -11.38
C GLN A 90 -15.96 -1.87 -11.21
N VAL A 91 -15.91 -2.72 -10.18
CA VAL A 91 -17.07 -3.53 -9.83
C VAL A 91 -18.20 -2.58 -9.42
N ASN A 92 -19.30 -2.61 -10.15
CA ASN A 92 -20.48 -1.82 -9.82
C ASN A 92 -20.95 -2.17 -8.39
N LEU A 93 -21.15 -1.16 -7.54
CA LEU A 93 -21.63 -1.33 -6.17
C LEU A 93 -23.07 -1.89 -6.07
N GLU A 94 -23.72 -2.10 -7.22
CA GLU A 94 -25.01 -2.82 -7.34
C GLU A 94 -24.86 -4.35 -7.24
N VAL A 95 -23.63 -4.88 -7.16
CA VAL A 95 -23.39 -6.31 -6.97
C VAL A 95 -23.96 -6.74 -5.60
N PRO A 96 -24.89 -7.71 -5.55
CA PRO A 96 -25.44 -8.21 -4.28
C PRO A 96 -24.33 -8.69 -3.33
N MET A 97 -24.50 -8.46 -2.03
CA MET A 97 -23.51 -8.86 -1.01
C MET A 97 -23.11 -10.35 -1.10
N GLU A 98 -24.05 -11.23 -1.44
CA GLU A 98 -23.80 -12.67 -1.62
C GLU A 98 -22.81 -12.95 -2.76
N MET A 99 -22.78 -12.11 -3.80
CA MET A 99 -21.83 -12.21 -4.90
C MET A 99 -20.44 -11.69 -4.51
N LEU A 100 -20.36 -10.72 -3.59
CA LEU A 100 -19.07 -10.29 -3.01
C LEU A 100 -18.45 -11.40 -2.16
N ASP A 101 -19.26 -12.15 -1.41
CA ASP A 101 -18.77 -13.32 -0.65
C ASP A 101 -18.24 -14.43 -1.56
N ILE A 102 -18.83 -14.63 -2.75
CA ILE A 102 -18.28 -15.56 -3.75
C ILE A 102 -16.97 -15.04 -4.34
N LEU A 103 -16.93 -13.75 -4.70
CA LEU A 103 -15.73 -13.12 -5.29
C LEU A 103 -14.55 -13.07 -4.31
N PHE A 104 -14.82 -12.91 -3.00
CA PHE A 104 -13.79 -12.78 -1.96
C PHE A 104 -13.67 -14.02 -1.07
N GLY A 105 -14.47 -15.05 -1.29
CA GLY A 105 -14.54 -16.24 -0.45
C GLY A 105 -13.37 -17.19 -0.63
N LYS A 106 -12.71 -17.17 -1.80
CA LYS A 106 -11.47 -17.93 -2.00
C LYS A 106 -10.32 -17.20 -1.33
N GLN A 107 -9.55 -17.94 -0.55
CA GLN A 107 -8.48 -17.38 0.27
C GLN A 107 -7.12 -17.98 -0.10
N LEU A 108 -6.06 -17.17 0.00
CA LEU A 108 -4.66 -17.57 -0.15
C LEU A 108 -3.89 -17.26 1.12
N ILE A 109 -2.86 -18.08 1.41
CA ILE A 109 -1.92 -17.78 2.49
C ILE A 109 -1.11 -16.55 2.10
N PHE A 110 -1.11 -15.54 2.97
CA PHE A 110 -0.31 -14.35 2.78
C PHE A 110 1.10 -14.58 3.36
N PRO A 111 2.19 -14.13 2.71
CA PRO A 111 3.56 -14.36 3.20
C PRO A 111 3.81 -13.83 4.62
N GLY A 112 3.13 -12.76 5.02
CA GLY A 112 3.21 -12.19 6.37
C GLY A 112 2.42 -12.96 7.44
N GLY A 113 1.70 -14.01 7.04
CA GLY A 113 0.82 -14.79 7.90
C GLY A 113 -0.66 -14.53 7.64
N GLY A 114 -1.47 -15.51 8.04
CA GLY A 114 -2.92 -15.49 7.82
C GLY A 114 -3.32 -15.73 6.38
N LYS A 115 -4.60 -15.51 6.12
CA LYS A 115 -5.22 -15.68 4.82
C LYS A 115 -5.82 -14.38 4.31
N VAL A 116 -5.71 -14.16 3.01
CA VAL A 116 -6.25 -12.99 2.31
C VAL A 116 -7.15 -13.43 1.16
N ALA A 117 -8.13 -12.61 0.81
CA ALA A 117 -8.98 -12.89 -0.35
C ALA A 117 -8.12 -12.95 -1.62
N ASP A 118 -8.25 -14.03 -2.38
CA ASP A 118 -7.38 -14.33 -3.51
C ASP A 118 -7.53 -13.30 -4.63
N PHE A 119 -8.73 -12.76 -4.81
CA PHE A 119 -9.07 -11.74 -5.79
C PHE A 119 -8.19 -10.50 -5.64
N PHE A 120 -8.10 -9.94 -4.42
CA PHE A 120 -7.26 -8.78 -4.14
C PHE A 120 -5.78 -9.08 -4.37
N TYR A 121 -5.32 -10.24 -3.88
CA TYR A 121 -3.90 -10.57 -3.90
C TYR A 121 -3.40 -10.89 -5.30
N ASN A 122 -4.16 -11.65 -6.09
CA ASN A 122 -3.82 -11.94 -7.47
C ASN A 122 -3.88 -10.68 -8.35
N ALA A 123 -4.86 -9.80 -8.16
CA ALA A 123 -4.92 -8.53 -8.89
C ALA A 123 -3.69 -7.66 -8.59
N MET A 124 -3.31 -7.55 -7.31
CA MET A 124 -2.10 -6.84 -6.90
C MET A 124 -0.84 -7.47 -7.52
N LEU A 125 -0.67 -8.79 -7.41
CA LEU A 125 0.49 -9.50 -7.98
C LEU A 125 0.55 -9.39 -9.51
N LYS A 126 -0.60 -9.36 -10.19
CA LYS A 126 -0.65 -9.19 -11.65
C LYS A 126 -0.09 -7.83 -12.06
N LEU A 127 -0.54 -6.75 -11.44
CA LEU A 127 0.03 -5.41 -11.66
C LEU A 127 1.50 -5.33 -11.24
N TRP A 128 1.85 -5.93 -10.10
CA TRP A 128 3.23 -6.04 -9.64
C TRP A 128 4.15 -6.63 -10.71
N ASN A 129 3.79 -7.80 -11.23
CA ASN A 129 4.60 -8.54 -12.20
C ASN A 129 4.55 -7.97 -13.62
N ASN A 130 3.59 -7.11 -13.95
CA ASN A 130 3.47 -6.48 -15.29
C ASN A 130 4.07 -5.08 -15.38
N GLY A 131 4.74 -4.59 -14.33
CA GLY A 131 5.60 -3.40 -14.45
C GLY A 131 5.81 -2.61 -13.17
N VAL A 132 4.92 -2.72 -12.17
CA VAL A 132 5.12 -1.99 -10.89
C VAL A 132 6.40 -2.45 -10.21
N LYS A 133 6.74 -3.75 -10.26
CA LYS A 133 7.98 -4.31 -9.71
C LYS A 133 9.22 -3.64 -10.32
N ASP A 134 9.27 -3.53 -11.65
CA ASP A 134 10.42 -2.97 -12.36
C ASP A 134 10.58 -1.48 -12.07
N ASP A 135 9.46 -0.74 -12.05
CA ASP A 135 9.47 0.68 -11.70
C ASP A 135 9.89 0.89 -10.24
N PHE A 136 9.36 0.07 -9.33
CA PHE A 136 9.72 0.11 -7.92
C PHE A 136 11.23 -0.08 -7.71
N PHE A 137 11.83 -1.12 -8.30
CA PHE A 137 13.27 -1.36 -8.16
C PHE A 137 14.11 -0.26 -8.82
N THR A 138 13.68 0.24 -9.98
CA THR A 138 14.33 1.37 -10.65
C THR A 138 14.34 2.61 -9.75
N LEU A 139 13.17 2.97 -9.22
CA LEU A 139 13.04 4.13 -8.34
C LEU A 139 13.76 3.94 -7.00
N ARG A 140 13.75 2.73 -6.42
CA ARG A 140 14.50 2.43 -5.19
C ARG A 140 16.01 2.54 -5.39
N GLN A 141 16.52 2.08 -6.53
CA GLN A 141 17.93 2.22 -6.86
C GLN A 141 18.32 3.69 -7.01
N GLN A 142 17.46 4.50 -7.64
CA GLN A 142 17.72 5.92 -7.84
C GLN A 142 17.60 6.75 -6.54
N TYR A 143 16.69 6.36 -5.64
CA TYR A 143 16.32 7.15 -4.47
C TYR A 143 16.39 6.36 -3.16
N PRO A 144 17.53 5.74 -2.78
CA PRO A 144 17.65 4.75 -1.69
C PRO A 144 17.19 5.24 -0.31
N ASP A 145 17.05 6.55 -0.10
CA ASP A 145 16.61 7.07 1.19
C ASP A 145 15.12 7.40 1.29
N TYR A 146 14.38 7.37 0.18
CA TYR A 146 12.99 7.83 0.13
C TYR A 146 12.04 6.87 0.85
N ASP A 147 11.02 7.45 1.49
CA ASP A 147 9.88 6.72 2.01
C ASP A 147 9.08 6.11 0.85
N VAL A 148 8.30 5.05 1.12
CA VAL A 148 7.41 4.43 0.15
C VAL A 148 5.97 4.66 0.61
N TRP A 149 5.24 5.49 -0.12
CA TRP A 149 3.84 5.80 0.12
C TRP A 149 2.98 4.86 -0.72
N VAL A 150 2.07 4.16 -0.06
CA VAL A 150 1.18 3.19 -0.68
C VAL A 150 -0.24 3.63 -0.44
N THR A 151 -1.04 3.74 -1.50
CA THR A 151 -2.42 4.24 -1.39
C THR A 151 -3.36 3.57 -2.37
N GLY A 152 -4.65 3.60 -2.05
CA GLY A 152 -5.71 3.09 -2.91
C GLY A 152 -7.09 3.35 -2.31
N HIS A 153 -8.10 3.30 -3.16
CA HIS A 153 -9.50 3.46 -2.79
C HIS A 153 -10.32 2.21 -3.14
N SER A 154 -11.34 1.89 -2.34
CA SER A 154 -12.23 0.75 -2.52
C SER A 154 -11.44 -0.55 -2.72
N LEU A 155 -11.65 -1.29 -3.80
CA LEU A 155 -10.87 -2.47 -4.16
C LEU A 155 -9.35 -2.21 -4.24
N GLY A 156 -8.95 -1.05 -4.74
CA GLY A 156 -7.54 -0.63 -4.78
C GLY A 156 -6.93 -0.45 -3.40
N ALA A 157 -7.75 -0.15 -2.38
CA ALA A 157 -7.30 0.00 -1.01
C ALA A 157 -6.88 -1.35 -0.38
N ALA A 158 -7.61 -2.43 -0.69
CA ALA A 158 -7.21 -3.79 -0.30
C ALA A 158 -5.88 -4.19 -0.98
N MET A 159 -5.72 -3.86 -2.26
CA MET A 159 -4.48 -4.10 -3.00
C MET A 159 -3.31 -3.29 -2.44
N ALA A 160 -3.54 -2.03 -2.05
CA ALA A 160 -2.54 -1.18 -1.39
C ALA A 160 -2.09 -1.78 -0.04
N SER A 161 -3.03 -2.26 0.77
CA SER A 161 -2.75 -2.93 2.04
C SER A 161 -1.90 -4.20 1.85
N LEU A 162 -2.25 -5.04 0.87
CA LEU A 162 -1.47 -6.22 0.50
C LEU A 162 -0.08 -5.85 -0.03
N SER A 163 0.02 -4.80 -0.84
CA SER A 163 1.29 -4.33 -1.39
C SER A 163 2.22 -3.86 -0.27
N ALA A 164 1.74 -3.04 0.65
CA ALA A 164 2.54 -2.54 1.78
C ALA A 164 3.02 -3.69 2.69
N GLY A 165 2.13 -4.63 3.03
CA GLY A 165 2.50 -5.82 3.79
C GLY A 165 3.50 -6.71 3.05
N TYR A 166 3.38 -6.83 1.73
CA TYR A 166 4.27 -7.63 0.90
C TYR A 166 5.68 -7.03 0.83
N LEU A 167 5.78 -5.70 0.66
CA LEU A 167 7.04 -4.97 0.69
C LEU A 167 7.77 -5.14 2.03
N ALA A 168 7.03 -5.00 3.13
CA ALA A 168 7.55 -5.17 4.49
C ALA A 168 8.03 -6.61 4.73
N GLN A 169 7.18 -7.59 4.44
CA GLN A 169 7.46 -9.00 4.71
C GLN A 169 8.68 -9.53 3.95
N LEU A 170 8.87 -9.07 2.71
CA LEU A 170 10.00 -9.47 1.89
C LEU A 170 11.27 -8.65 2.18
N GLY A 171 11.24 -7.71 3.12
CA GLY A 171 12.37 -6.85 3.44
C GLY A 171 12.77 -5.92 2.30
N LEU A 172 11.85 -5.61 1.37
CA LEU A 172 12.13 -4.73 0.24
C LEU A 172 12.16 -3.26 0.65
N VAL A 173 11.44 -2.93 1.72
CA VAL A 173 11.42 -1.60 2.35
C VAL A 173 11.41 -1.80 3.87
N PRO A 174 12.26 -1.10 4.63
CA PRO A 174 12.15 -1.07 6.08
C PRO A 174 10.76 -0.59 6.50
N ILE A 175 10.17 -1.25 7.50
CA ILE A 175 8.78 -1.03 7.93
C ILE A 175 8.51 0.46 8.22
N GLU A 176 9.45 1.11 8.91
CA GLU A 176 9.40 2.51 9.29
C GLU A 176 9.41 3.50 8.11
N LYS A 177 9.79 3.04 6.91
CA LYS A 177 9.77 3.83 5.67
C LYS A 177 8.53 3.59 4.82
N ILE A 178 7.63 2.70 5.21
CA ILE A 178 6.38 2.45 4.47
C ILE A 178 5.25 3.29 5.10
N LYS A 179 4.57 4.10 4.28
CA LYS A 179 3.38 4.84 4.68
C LYS A 179 2.19 4.35 3.86
N LEU A 180 1.35 3.53 4.48
CA LEU A 180 0.09 3.08 3.89
C LEU A 180 -1.03 3.99 4.36
N VAL A 181 -1.84 4.48 3.42
CA VAL A 181 -3.15 5.11 3.69
C VAL A 181 -4.16 4.51 2.73
N THR A 182 -5.27 4.01 3.24
CA THR A 182 -6.32 3.33 2.48
C THR A 182 -7.64 4.08 2.62
N PHE A 183 -8.47 4.04 1.58
CA PHE A 183 -9.78 4.70 1.59
C PHE A 183 -10.89 3.71 1.26
N GLY A 184 -11.82 3.47 2.19
CA GLY A 184 -12.94 2.55 1.97
C GLY A 184 -12.50 1.11 1.73
N GLN A 185 -11.46 0.65 2.44
CA GLN A 185 -10.90 -0.68 2.27
C GLN A 185 -11.88 -1.79 2.68
N PRO A 186 -12.20 -2.75 1.79
CA PRO A 186 -12.96 -3.94 2.19
C PRO A 186 -12.09 -4.87 3.05
N ARG A 187 -12.73 -5.73 3.85
CA ARG A 187 -12.03 -6.75 4.64
C ARG A 187 -11.11 -7.58 3.73
N THR A 188 -9.80 -7.45 3.94
CA THR A 188 -8.79 -7.99 3.01
C THR A 188 -8.31 -9.39 3.40
N GLY A 189 -8.35 -9.72 4.70
CA GLY A 189 -7.91 -11.02 5.21
C GLY A 189 -8.50 -11.36 6.58
N ASP A 190 -8.06 -12.49 7.11
CA ASP A 190 -8.45 -12.98 8.44
C ASP A 190 -7.77 -12.21 9.58
N SER A 191 -8.09 -12.57 10.82
CA SER A 191 -7.52 -11.95 12.02
C SER A 191 -6.01 -12.11 12.13
N THR A 192 -5.43 -13.15 11.53
CA THR A 192 -3.97 -13.36 11.54
C THR A 192 -3.30 -12.39 10.58
N TYR A 193 -3.88 -12.17 9.40
CA TYR A 193 -3.42 -11.12 8.48
C TYR A 193 -3.58 -9.72 9.11
N ALA A 194 -4.72 -9.44 9.75
CA ALA A 194 -4.93 -8.17 10.45
C ALA A 194 -3.87 -7.93 11.53
N ALA A 195 -3.62 -8.94 12.37
CA ALA A 195 -2.58 -8.86 13.41
C ALA A 195 -1.19 -8.64 12.80
N PHE A 196 -0.85 -9.29 11.68
CA PHE A 196 0.37 -9.01 10.95
C PHE A 196 0.44 -7.53 10.53
N MET A 197 -0.61 -7.00 9.89
CA MET A 197 -0.63 -5.60 9.44
C MET A 197 -0.53 -4.60 10.59
N ASP A 198 -1.07 -4.90 11.77
CA ASP A 198 -0.90 -4.09 12.98
C ASP A 198 0.57 -4.02 13.44
N THR A 199 1.36 -5.09 13.24
CA THR A 199 2.79 -5.07 13.54
C THR A 199 3.60 -4.17 12.61
N VAL A 200 3.13 -3.98 11.37
CA VAL A 200 3.82 -3.20 10.34
C VAL A 200 3.53 -1.68 10.48
N ARG A 201 2.80 -1.25 11.53
CA ARG A 201 2.60 0.16 11.96
C ARG A 201 2.26 1.13 10.83
N PHE A 202 1.12 0.91 10.20
CA PHE A 202 0.58 1.81 9.17
C PHE A 202 -0.28 2.94 9.74
N LEU A 203 -0.38 4.06 9.02
CA LEU A 203 -1.37 5.12 9.29
C LEU A 203 -2.71 4.70 8.68
N ILE A 204 -3.42 3.80 9.37
CA ILE A 204 -4.76 3.37 8.92
C ILE A 204 -5.76 4.47 9.31
N SER A 205 -6.51 4.97 8.33
CA SER A 205 -7.68 5.85 8.52
C SER A 205 -8.95 5.12 8.11
#